data_AF-A0AAD0WPF7-F1
#
_entry.id   AF-A0AAD0WPF7-F1
#
_cell.length_a   1.000
_cell.length_b   1.000
_cell.length_c   1.000
_cell.angle_alpha   90.00
_cell.angle_beta   90.00
_cell.angle_gamma   90.00
#
_symmetry.space_group_name_H-M   'P 1'
#
loop_
_entity.id
_entity.type
_entity.pdbx_description
1 polymer ?
#
loop_
_entity_poly.entity_id
_entity_poly.type
_entity_poly.pdbx_seq_one_letter_code
_entity_poly.pdbx_strand_id
1 'polypeptide(L)'
;MALFSYEELKQKTNYLYNSKSYDNSLRMGLLSESSSININSISQDSFDIFLSHSYADREIIPALKNELESYGFSVYVDWITDKLLSRDEINKKTAEVLQTRMKQSKCLIYATSDNSQKSRWMPWELGYFDGIKDKMVGILPLKKYGNNFNDNFKGEEYLGLYYYIDKEKNQLNEMRLWVRENQDKYVLLNSWITGEKPYVRK
;
A
#
# COMPACT_ATOMS: atom_id res chain seq x y z
N MET A 1 18.90 -2.67 -4.50
CA MET A 1 18.75 -3.19 -3.11
C MET A 1 17.26 -3.35 -2.86
N ALA A 2 16.77 -4.48 -2.33
CA ALA A 2 15.33 -4.62 -2.04
C ALA A 2 14.93 -3.65 -0.89
N LEU A 3 14.03 -2.68 -1.06
CA LEU A 3 12.56 -2.68 -1.23
C LEU A 3 11.69 -2.79 0.03
N PHE A 4 12.22 -2.56 1.23
CA PHE A 4 11.53 -2.78 2.52
C PHE A 4 11.51 -4.27 2.88
N SER A 5 12.45 -4.69 3.72
CA SER A 5 12.43 -6.05 4.27
C SER A 5 11.28 -6.19 5.27
N TYR A 6 10.57 -7.33 5.23
CA TYR A 6 9.54 -7.67 6.21
C TYR A 6 10.08 -7.56 7.65
N GLU A 7 11.31 -8.01 7.88
CA GLU A 7 11.97 -7.95 9.19
C GLU A 7 12.32 -6.51 9.59
N GLU A 8 12.77 -5.68 8.65
CA GLU A 8 13.02 -4.26 8.91
C GLU A 8 11.72 -3.53 9.30
N LEU A 9 10.64 -3.79 8.58
CA LEU A 9 9.33 -3.23 8.88
C LEU A 9 8.82 -3.72 10.23
N LYS A 10 9.00 -5.00 10.56
CA LYS A 10 8.62 -5.57 11.85
C LYS A 10 9.41 -4.93 13.01
N GLN A 11 10.72 -4.75 12.85
CA GLN A 11 11.55 -4.05 13.84
C GLN A 11 11.12 -2.59 14.03
N LYS A 12 10.86 -1.87 12.93
CA LYS A 12 10.35 -0.49 12.98
C LYS A 12 8.97 -0.43 13.65
N THR A 13 8.08 -1.37 13.37
CA THR A 13 6.78 -1.48 14.05
C THR A 13 6.97 -1.60 15.56
N ASN A 14 7.84 -2.50 16.04
CA ASN A 14 8.11 -2.64 17.48
C ASN A 14 8.62 -1.35 18.12
N TYR A 15 9.48 -0.59 17.42
CA TYR A 15 9.93 0.72 17.87
C TYR A 15 8.79 1.76 17.94
N LEU A 16 7.89 1.76 16.95
CA LEU A 16 6.69 2.61 16.94
C LEU A 16 5.75 2.28 18.11
N TYR A 17 5.56 1.00 18.41
CA TYR A 17 4.76 0.56 19.57
C TYR A 17 5.38 0.97 20.91
N ASN A 18 6.70 0.93 21.02
CA ASN A 18 7.41 1.34 22.25
C ASN A 18 7.48 2.87 22.42
N SER A 19 7.43 3.64 21.34
CA SER A 19 7.54 5.12 21.37
C SER A 19 6.19 5.84 21.39
N LYS A 20 5.10 5.18 20.95
CA LYS A 20 3.74 5.71 21.02
C LYS A 20 2.78 4.63 21.51
N SER A 21 1.97 5.02 22.49
CA SER A 21 0.78 4.34 23.03
C SER A 21 -0.30 4.08 21.95
N TYR A 22 0.02 3.36 20.87
CA TYR A 22 -0.96 2.91 19.88
C TYR A 22 -1.87 1.83 20.47
N ASP A 23 -1.32 1.01 21.37
CA ASP A 23 -1.98 -0.16 21.92
C ASP A 23 -3.00 0.13 23.03
N ASN A 24 -2.93 1.27 23.73
CA ASN A 24 -4.00 1.63 24.69
C ASN A 24 -5.33 1.89 23.97
N SER A 25 -5.34 2.26 22.69
CA SER A 25 -6.60 2.47 21.96
C SER A 25 -7.24 1.17 21.45
N LEU A 26 -6.43 0.15 21.15
CA LEU A 26 -6.89 -1.18 20.73
C LEU A 26 -7.20 -2.11 21.92
N ARG A 27 -6.47 -1.97 23.04
CA ARG A 27 -6.64 -2.80 24.24
C ARG A 27 -7.77 -2.35 25.16
N MET A 28 -8.28 -1.12 25.05
CA MET A 28 -9.22 -0.53 26.02
C MET A 28 -10.70 -0.78 25.73
N GLY A 29 -11.04 -1.74 24.85
CA GLY A 29 -12.39 -2.34 24.82
C GLY A 29 -13.57 -1.37 24.74
N LEU A 30 -13.42 -0.20 24.09
CA LEU A 30 -14.51 0.75 23.87
C LEU A 30 -15.29 0.35 22.61
N LEU A 31 -15.90 -0.83 22.69
CA LEU A 31 -16.90 -1.32 21.76
C LEU A 31 -18.25 -0.74 22.20
N SER A 32 -18.71 0.32 21.55
CA SER A 32 -20.14 0.50 21.36
C SER A 32 -20.46 -0.02 19.97
N GLU A 33 -21.08 -1.20 19.92
CA GLU A 33 -21.79 -1.69 18.74
C GLU A 33 -22.75 -0.61 18.22
N SER A 34 -23.01 -0.66 16.91
CA SER A 34 -23.95 0.20 16.17
C SER A 34 -23.55 1.67 15.99
N SER A 35 -22.80 1.93 14.91
CA SER A 35 -22.91 3.20 14.19
C SER A 35 -22.81 2.93 12.70
N SER A 36 -23.98 2.93 12.05
CA SER A 36 -24.14 2.84 10.60
C SER A 36 -23.31 3.91 9.90
N ILE A 37 -22.27 3.50 9.16
CA ILE A 37 -21.48 4.39 8.28
C ILE A 37 -22.44 5.19 7.38
N ASN A 38 -22.46 6.51 7.53
CA ASN A 38 -23.15 7.40 6.60
C ASN A 38 -22.16 7.68 5.45
N ILE A 39 -22.43 7.14 4.26
CA ILE A 39 -21.56 7.32 3.09
C ILE A 39 -21.39 8.81 2.75
N ASN A 40 -22.36 9.66 3.11
CA ASN A 40 -22.31 11.11 2.90
C ASN A 40 -21.39 11.85 3.89
N SER A 41 -20.92 11.19 4.96
CA SER A 41 -19.96 11.78 5.92
C SER A 41 -18.52 11.29 5.70
N ILE A 42 -18.27 10.51 4.63
CA ILE A 42 -16.92 10.21 4.19
C ILE A 42 -16.33 11.54 3.70
N SER A 43 -15.37 12.06 4.45
CA SER A 43 -14.63 13.28 4.14
C SER A 43 -14.15 13.30 2.68
N GLN A 44 -14.07 14.49 2.09
CA GLN A 44 -13.43 14.76 0.79
C GLN A 44 -11.89 14.55 0.83
N ASP A 45 -11.42 13.60 1.62
CA ASP A 45 -10.00 13.33 1.75
C ASP A 45 -9.51 12.70 0.44
N SER A 46 -8.67 13.43 -0.28
CA SER A 46 -7.88 12.91 -1.37
C SER A 46 -6.65 12.21 -0.81
N PHE A 47 -6.33 11.03 -1.34
CA PHE A 47 -5.12 10.30 -0.99
C PHE A 47 -4.19 10.22 -2.20
N ASP A 48 -2.89 10.20 -1.97
CA ASP A 48 -1.93 9.90 -3.04
C ASP A 48 -1.91 8.40 -3.32
N ILE A 49 -1.91 7.59 -2.27
CA ILE A 49 -1.72 6.14 -2.35
C ILE A 49 -2.86 5.40 -1.67
N PHE A 50 -3.49 4.47 -2.40
CA PHE A 50 -4.27 3.37 -1.84
C PHE A 50 -3.33 2.19 -1.58
N LEU A 51 -3.12 1.81 -0.32
CA LEU A 51 -2.20 0.72 0.02
C LEU A 51 -2.94 -0.62 0.16
N SER A 52 -2.99 -1.37 -0.95
CA SER A 52 -3.55 -2.72 -0.97
C SER A 52 -2.57 -3.71 -0.35
N HIS A 53 -3.06 -4.52 0.60
CA HIS A 53 -2.24 -5.46 1.37
C HIS A 53 -3.08 -6.62 1.92
N SER A 54 -2.41 -7.72 2.28
CA SER A 54 -3.05 -8.83 2.96
C SER A 54 -3.26 -8.49 4.43
N TYR A 55 -4.45 -8.75 4.98
CA TYR A 55 -4.73 -8.52 6.40
C TYR A 55 -3.83 -9.37 7.33
N ALA A 56 -3.32 -10.49 6.82
CA ALA A 56 -2.32 -11.29 7.52
C ALA A 56 -1.00 -10.54 7.74
N ASP A 57 -0.69 -9.53 6.93
CA ASP A 57 0.51 -8.70 7.03
C ASP A 57 0.28 -7.42 7.87
N ARG A 58 -0.90 -7.23 8.48
CA ARG A 58 -1.28 -6.00 9.20
C ARG A 58 -0.26 -5.49 10.23
N GLU A 59 0.56 -6.37 10.79
CA GLU A 59 1.62 -6.02 11.75
C GLU A 59 2.67 -5.08 11.12
N ILE A 60 3.03 -5.27 9.85
CA ILE A 60 4.10 -4.48 9.20
C ILE A 60 3.58 -3.25 8.45
N ILE A 61 2.27 -3.19 8.20
CA ILE A 61 1.64 -2.15 7.38
C ILE A 61 1.73 -0.74 8.00
N PRO A 62 1.60 -0.55 9.33
CA PRO A 62 1.83 0.76 9.94
C PRO A 62 3.23 1.32 9.68
N ALA A 63 4.27 0.47 9.73
CA ALA A 63 5.64 0.89 9.43
C ALA A 63 5.79 1.26 7.95
N LEU A 64 5.22 0.45 7.04
CA LEU A 64 5.24 0.75 5.61
C LEU A 64 4.50 2.05 5.28
N LYS A 65 3.32 2.24 5.87
CA LYS A 65 2.54 3.48 5.76
C LYS A 65 3.36 4.69 6.22
N ASN A 66 3.93 4.64 7.42
CA ASN A 66 4.76 5.73 7.95
C ASN A 66 5.98 6.01 7.05
N GLU A 67 6.56 4.98 6.44
CA GLU A 67 7.70 5.15 5.54
C GLU A 67 7.28 5.87 4.25
N LEU A 68 6.17 5.48 3.64
CA LEU A 68 5.60 6.22 2.49
C LEU A 68 5.24 7.67 2.87
N GLU A 69 4.63 7.88 4.04
CA GLU A 69 4.31 9.23 4.54
C GLU A 69 5.56 10.07 4.80
N SER A 70 6.69 9.45 5.16
CA SER A 70 7.98 10.15 5.31
C SER A 70 8.54 10.70 4.00
N TYR A 71 8.10 10.19 2.84
CA TYR A 71 8.37 10.76 1.52
C TYR A 71 7.35 11.84 1.10
N GLY A 72 6.42 12.19 1.98
CA GLY A 72 5.43 13.25 1.77
C GLY A 72 4.13 12.81 1.11
N PHE A 73 3.85 11.51 1.04
CA PHE A 73 2.60 10.99 0.48
C PHE A 73 1.50 10.85 1.53
N SER A 74 0.26 11.11 1.15
CA SER A 74 -0.92 10.72 1.91
C SER A 74 -1.33 9.29 1.56
N VAL A 75 -1.43 8.42 2.58
CA VAL A 75 -1.61 6.97 2.37
C VAL A 75 -2.89 6.48 3.05
N TYR A 76 -3.79 5.90 2.25
CA TYR A 76 -4.99 5.23 2.74
C TYR A 76 -4.71 3.76 3.07
N VAL A 77 -5.15 3.34 4.26
CA VAL A 77 -5.18 1.94 4.69
C VAL A 77 -6.54 1.69 5.33
N ASP A 78 -7.29 0.73 4.80
CA ASP A 78 -8.70 0.52 5.12
C ASP A 78 -9.00 0.32 6.62
N TRP A 79 -8.30 -0.57 7.32
CA TRP A 79 -8.55 -0.83 8.74
C TRP A 79 -7.95 0.22 9.68
N ILE A 80 -7.02 1.04 9.20
CA ILE A 80 -6.42 2.14 9.99
C ILE A 80 -7.31 3.38 9.89
N THR A 81 -7.71 3.74 8.66
CA THR A 81 -8.49 4.93 8.36
C THR A 81 -9.97 4.71 8.66
N ASP A 82 -10.54 3.60 8.18
CA ASP A 82 -11.95 3.27 8.33
C ASP A 82 -12.10 2.06 9.28
N LYS A 83 -11.83 2.29 10.58
CA LYS A 83 -11.75 1.28 11.67
C LYS A 83 -12.98 0.38 11.87
N LEU A 84 -14.07 0.61 11.14
CA LEU A 84 -15.34 -0.11 11.22
C LEU A 84 -15.46 -1.25 10.20
N LEU A 85 -14.47 -1.42 9.31
CA LEU A 85 -14.44 -2.51 8.34
C LEU A 85 -13.94 -3.81 9.00
N SER A 86 -14.81 -4.47 9.77
CA SER A 86 -14.62 -5.87 10.16
C SER A 86 -14.53 -6.72 8.87
N ARG A 87 -13.34 -7.21 8.54
CA ARG A 87 -13.08 -7.96 7.30
C ARG A 87 -13.64 -9.39 7.31
N ASP A 88 -14.16 -9.86 8.45
CA ASP A 88 -14.85 -11.15 8.53
C ASP A 88 -16.30 -11.07 8.01
N GLU A 89 -16.88 -9.85 7.96
CA GLU A 89 -18.24 -9.60 7.47
C GLU A 89 -18.25 -8.60 6.31
N ILE A 90 -17.53 -8.93 5.24
CA ILE A 90 -17.46 -8.02 4.11
C ILE A 90 -18.76 -8.10 3.30
N ASN A 91 -19.60 -7.11 3.57
CA ASN A 91 -20.86 -6.89 2.89
C ASN A 91 -20.70 -5.83 1.77
N LYS A 92 -21.76 -5.66 0.99
CA LYS A 92 -21.82 -4.69 -0.12
C LYS A 92 -21.39 -3.28 0.28
N LYS A 93 -21.67 -2.86 1.52
CA LYS A 93 -21.37 -1.51 2.01
C LYS A 93 -19.87 -1.27 2.15
N THR A 94 -19.13 -2.26 2.66
CA THR A 94 -17.66 -2.20 2.73
C THR A 94 -17.04 -2.06 1.35
N ALA A 95 -17.56 -2.80 0.36
CA ALA A 95 -17.10 -2.68 -1.02
C ALA A 95 -17.36 -1.27 -1.60
N GLU A 96 -18.52 -0.66 -1.31
CA GLU A 96 -18.85 0.71 -1.73
C GLU A 96 -17.89 1.76 -1.11
N VAL A 97 -17.50 1.57 0.15
CA VAL A 97 -16.50 2.42 0.81
C VAL A 97 -15.15 2.28 0.11
N LEU A 98 -14.67 1.05 -0.11
CA LEU A 98 -13.39 0.82 -0.79
C LEU A 98 -13.39 1.39 -2.22
N GLN A 99 -14.48 1.22 -2.97
CA GLN A 99 -14.64 1.85 -4.29
C GLN A 99 -14.53 3.37 -4.24
N THR A 100 -15.11 4.00 -3.22
CA THR A 100 -15.04 5.46 -3.02
C THR A 100 -13.60 5.88 -2.70
N ARG A 101 -12.93 5.18 -1.79
CA ARG A 101 -11.54 5.46 -1.38
C ARG A 101 -10.54 5.23 -2.52
N MET A 102 -10.76 4.21 -3.35
CA MET A 102 -9.98 3.99 -4.57
C MET A 102 -10.14 5.15 -5.58
N LYS A 103 -11.35 5.69 -5.76
CA LYS A 103 -11.56 6.88 -6.62
C LYS A 103 -10.86 8.13 -6.08
N GLN A 104 -10.86 8.29 -4.75
CA GLN A 104 -10.17 9.39 -4.03
C GLN A 104 -8.64 9.26 -4.03
N SER A 105 -8.11 8.11 -4.41
CA SER A 105 -6.67 7.86 -4.46
C SER A 105 -6.08 8.12 -5.86
N LYS A 106 -4.83 8.60 -5.94
CA LYS A 106 -4.15 8.85 -7.22
C LYS A 106 -3.57 7.57 -7.82
N CYS A 107 -2.93 6.73 -7.00
CA CYS A 107 -2.42 5.44 -7.41
C CYS A 107 -2.72 4.34 -6.38
N LEU A 108 -2.57 3.09 -6.79
CA LEU A 108 -2.60 1.92 -5.92
C LEU A 108 -1.20 1.36 -5.77
N ILE A 109 -0.75 1.18 -4.53
CA ILE A 109 0.43 0.38 -4.24
C ILE A 109 -0.03 -0.99 -3.77
N TYR A 110 0.35 -2.02 -4.53
CA TYR A 110 0.03 -3.41 -4.26
C TYR A 110 1.18 -4.04 -3.47
N ALA A 111 1.06 -4.04 -2.15
CA ALA A 111 2.08 -4.58 -1.24
C ALA A 111 1.97 -6.11 -1.19
N THR A 112 2.76 -6.79 -2.02
CA THR A 112 2.66 -8.23 -2.25
C THR A 112 3.62 -9.03 -1.38
N SER A 113 3.12 -10.06 -0.72
CA SER A 113 3.86 -11.01 0.12
C SER A 113 3.37 -12.44 -0.14
N ASP A 114 3.94 -13.44 0.53
CA ASP A 114 3.44 -14.82 0.51
C ASP A 114 1.97 -14.94 0.98
N ASN A 115 1.47 -13.96 1.74
CA ASN A 115 0.09 -13.93 2.23
C ASN A 115 -0.89 -13.27 1.24
N SER A 116 -0.40 -12.62 0.18
CA SER A 116 -1.25 -11.92 -0.79
C SER A 116 -2.14 -12.87 -1.59
N GLN A 117 -1.63 -14.06 -1.94
CA GLN A 117 -2.38 -15.09 -2.67
C GLN A 117 -3.63 -15.58 -1.93
N LYS A 118 -3.62 -15.49 -0.59
CA LYS A 118 -4.75 -15.90 0.25
C LYS A 118 -5.79 -14.78 0.42
N SER A 119 -5.47 -13.56 -0.01
CA SER A 119 -6.37 -12.42 0.09
C SER A 119 -7.33 -12.38 -1.09
N ARG A 120 -8.63 -12.50 -0.82
CA ARG A 120 -9.67 -12.32 -1.85
C ARG A 120 -9.81 -10.87 -2.28
N TRP A 121 -9.41 -9.93 -1.42
CA TRP A 121 -9.60 -8.49 -1.63
C TRP A 121 -8.54 -7.86 -2.49
N MET A 122 -7.28 -8.27 -2.31
CA MET A 122 -6.19 -7.66 -3.07
C MET A 122 -6.38 -7.79 -4.60
N PRO A 123 -6.70 -8.97 -5.18
CA PRO A 123 -6.98 -9.06 -6.62
C PRO A 123 -8.22 -8.26 -7.07
N TRP A 124 -9.25 -8.17 -6.21
CA TRP A 124 -10.45 -7.38 -6.51
C TRP A 124 -10.17 -5.87 -6.51
N GLU A 125 -9.44 -5.38 -5.50
CA GLU A 125 -8.96 -3.98 -5.42
C GLU A 125 -8.10 -3.64 -6.63
N LEU A 126 -7.17 -4.54 -6.99
CA LEU A 126 -6.31 -4.39 -8.16
C LEU A 126 -7.14 -4.25 -9.45
N GLY A 127 -8.04 -5.19 -9.72
CA GLY A 127 -8.84 -5.19 -10.95
C GLY A 127 -9.78 -3.98 -11.04
N TYR A 128 -10.40 -3.60 -9.92
CA TYR A 128 -11.25 -2.41 -9.89
C TYR A 128 -10.43 -1.14 -10.14
N PHE A 129 -9.30 -0.97 -9.44
CA PHE A 129 -8.45 0.21 -9.56
C PHE A 129 -7.85 0.34 -10.96
N ASP A 130 -7.38 -0.75 -11.54
CA ASP A 130 -6.86 -0.79 -12.90
C ASP A 130 -7.91 -0.29 -13.90
N GLY A 131 -9.16 -0.76 -13.77
CA GLY A 131 -10.26 -0.33 -14.61
C GLY A 131 -10.64 1.16 -14.49
N ILE A 132 -10.41 1.80 -13.34
CA ILE A 132 -10.80 3.21 -13.12
C ILE A 132 -9.66 4.22 -13.27
N LYS A 133 -8.40 3.79 -13.25
CA LYS A 133 -7.22 4.68 -13.21
C LYS A 133 -6.12 4.32 -14.22
N ASP A 134 -6.44 3.58 -15.29
CA ASP A 134 -5.53 3.29 -16.42
C ASP A 134 -4.14 2.81 -15.97
N LYS A 135 -4.08 1.69 -15.23
CA LYS A 135 -2.83 1.08 -14.75
C LYS A 135 -1.96 1.96 -13.85
N MET A 136 -2.55 2.91 -13.11
CA MET A 136 -1.86 3.62 -12.01
C MET A 136 -1.65 2.71 -10.78
N VAL A 137 -1.00 1.57 -11.01
CA VAL A 137 -0.71 0.51 -10.05
C VAL A 137 0.80 0.30 -9.98
N GLY A 138 1.33 0.31 -8.76
CA GLY A 138 2.72 -0.01 -8.46
C GLY A 138 2.82 -1.25 -7.57
N ILE A 139 3.50 -2.29 -8.04
CA ILE A 139 3.76 -3.51 -7.29
C ILE A 139 4.91 -3.26 -6.32
N LEU A 140 4.69 -3.59 -5.05
CA LEU A 140 5.67 -3.45 -3.97
C LEU A 140 5.89 -4.81 -3.31
N PRO A 141 6.90 -5.59 -3.71
CA PRO A 141 7.20 -6.87 -3.08
C PRO A 141 7.75 -6.71 -1.65
N LEU A 142 7.04 -7.28 -0.68
CA LEU A 142 7.44 -7.38 0.72
C LEU A 142 8.15 -8.72 0.95
N LYS A 143 9.49 -8.73 0.84
CA LYS A 143 10.29 -9.96 1.01
C LYS A 143 10.56 -10.27 2.49
N LYS A 144 10.39 -11.54 2.89
CA LYS A 144 10.83 -12.05 4.21
C LYS A 144 12.34 -12.29 4.30
N TYR A 145 12.97 -12.74 3.20
CA TYR A 145 14.42 -12.98 3.11
C TYR A 145 14.92 -12.80 1.66
N GLY A 146 16.15 -12.30 1.47
CA GLY A 146 16.88 -12.38 0.19
C GLY A 146 16.98 -11.10 -0.63
N ASN A 147 18.21 -10.57 -0.74
CA ASN A 147 18.60 -9.40 -1.50
C ASN A 147 18.94 -9.78 -2.94
N ASN A 148 17.99 -9.74 -3.88
CA ASN A 148 18.23 -9.50 -5.31
C ASN A 148 16.92 -9.42 -6.10
N PHE A 149 16.91 -8.61 -7.16
CA PHE A 149 15.85 -8.58 -8.19
C PHE A 149 15.72 -9.93 -8.94
N ASN A 150 16.77 -10.75 -8.89
CA ASN A 150 16.87 -12.06 -9.55
C ASN A 150 16.44 -13.25 -8.68
N ASP A 151 16.12 -13.06 -7.40
CA ASP A 151 15.61 -14.16 -6.57
C ASP A 151 14.10 -14.27 -6.75
N ASN A 152 13.71 -15.32 -7.49
CA ASN A 152 12.41 -15.98 -7.66
C ASN A 152 11.30 -15.58 -6.69
N PHE A 153 10.85 -14.31 -6.73
CA PHE A 153 9.55 -13.96 -6.17
C PHE A 153 8.52 -14.63 -7.09
N LYS A 154 7.96 -15.76 -6.63
CA LYS A 154 6.80 -16.40 -7.27
C LYS A 154 5.56 -15.56 -6.97
N GLY A 155 5.56 -14.33 -7.47
CA GLY A 155 4.34 -13.53 -7.57
C GLY A 155 3.43 -14.12 -8.63
N GLU A 156 2.20 -13.65 -8.65
CA GLU A 156 1.28 -13.98 -9.74
C GLU A 156 1.78 -13.37 -11.05
N GLU A 157 1.78 -14.15 -12.13
CA GLU A 157 2.30 -13.72 -13.44
C GLU A 157 1.62 -12.44 -13.95
N TYR A 158 0.33 -12.26 -13.64
CA TYR A 158 -0.43 -11.07 -14.03
C TYR A 158 0.07 -9.78 -13.38
N LEU A 159 0.79 -9.85 -12.24
CA LEU A 159 1.36 -8.65 -11.62
C LEU A 159 2.47 -8.02 -12.48
N GLY A 160 3.07 -8.80 -13.39
CA GLY A 160 4.05 -8.31 -14.36
C GLY A 160 3.48 -7.32 -15.40
N LEU A 161 2.16 -7.11 -15.43
CA LEU A 161 1.51 -6.10 -16.28
C LEU A 161 1.66 -4.67 -15.73
N TYR A 162 2.06 -4.52 -14.47
CA TYR A 162 2.10 -3.24 -13.76
C TYR A 162 3.52 -2.80 -13.45
N TYR A 163 3.68 -1.53 -13.08
CA TYR A 163 4.98 -0.99 -12.70
C TYR A 163 5.44 -1.56 -11.36
N TYR A 164 6.74 -1.54 -11.11
CA TYR A 164 7.33 -1.88 -9.83
C TYR A 164 7.75 -0.63 -9.08
N ILE A 165 7.41 -0.56 -7.80
CA ILE A 165 8.00 0.45 -6.91
C ILE A 165 9.39 -0.03 -6.51
N ASP A 166 10.35 0.87 -6.49
CA ASP A 166 11.72 0.62 -6.03
C ASP A 166 12.21 1.78 -5.18
N LYS A 167 13.22 1.51 -4.34
CA LYS A 167 13.80 2.50 -3.42
C LYS A 167 15.30 2.57 -3.66
N GLU A 168 15.74 3.67 -4.28
CA GLU A 168 17.13 3.86 -4.67
C GLU A 168 17.55 5.33 -4.49
N LYS A 169 18.86 5.54 -4.32
CA LYS A 169 19.44 6.88 -4.24
C LYS A 169 19.41 7.59 -5.59
N ASN A 170 19.15 8.88 -5.59
CA ASN A 170 19.38 9.74 -6.74
C ASN A 170 20.89 10.08 -6.89
N GLN A 171 21.22 10.86 -7.91
CA GLN A 171 22.58 11.36 -8.16
C GLN A 171 23.13 12.22 -7.01
N LEU A 172 22.25 12.79 -6.17
CA LEU A 172 22.60 13.57 -4.99
C LEU A 172 22.73 12.70 -3.72
N ASN A 173 22.76 11.37 -3.87
CA ASN A 173 22.88 10.40 -2.78
C ASN A 173 21.68 10.41 -1.79
N GLU A 174 20.55 10.98 -2.21
CA GLU A 174 19.32 11.03 -1.43
C GLU A 174 18.41 9.84 -1.78
N MET A 175 17.86 9.16 -0.77
CA MET A 175 16.89 8.09 -0.99
C MET A 175 15.60 8.65 -1.63
N ARG A 176 15.12 7.99 -2.68
CA ARG A 176 13.87 8.31 -3.36
C ARG A 176 13.10 7.02 -3.71
N LEU A 177 11.80 7.18 -3.92
CA LEU A 177 10.95 6.12 -4.45
C LEU A 177 10.78 6.29 -5.96
N TRP A 178 10.97 5.20 -6.69
CA TRP A 178 10.96 5.12 -8.14
C TRP A 178 9.88 4.17 -8.61
N VAL A 179 9.27 4.48 -9.74
CA VAL A 179 8.32 3.63 -10.45
C VAL A 179 9.02 3.14 -11.70
N ARG A 180 9.21 1.82 -11.80
CA ARG A 180 9.96 1.16 -12.88
C ARG A 180 9.02 0.33 -13.76
N GLU A 181 9.18 0.47 -15.06
CA GLU A 181 8.60 -0.46 -16.04
C GLU A 181 9.61 -1.55 -16.40
N ASN A 182 10.88 -1.19 -16.48
CA ASN A 182 12.01 -2.10 -16.63
C ASN A 182 13.28 -1.45 -16.04
N GLN A 183 14.45 -2.06 -16.24
CA GLN A 183 15.72 -1.58 -15.68
C GLN A 183 16.05 -0.15 -16.11
N ASP A 184 15.80 0.19 -17.37
CA ASP A 184 16.22 1.47 -17.97
C ASP A 184 15.08 2.51 -18.01
N LYS A 185 13.83 2.09 -17.80
CA LYS A 185 12.64 2.93 -17.93
C LYS A 185 11.97 3.13 -16.58
N TYR A 186 12.20 4.31 -15.98
CA TYR A 186 11.74 4.63 -14.64
C TYR A 186 11.50 6.14 -14.42
N VAL A 187 10.67 6.46 -13.42
CA VAL A 187 10.29 7.84 -13.05
C VAL A 187 10.18 7.94 -11.53
N LEU A 188 10.29 9.14 -10.96
CA LEU A 188 10.06 9.36 -9.53
C LEU A 188 8.59 9.10 -9.19
N LEU A 189 8.34 8.50 -8.02
CA LEU A 189 6.97 8.24 -7.56
C LEU A 189 6.14 9.53 -7.48
N ASN A 190 6.72 10.63 -7.00
CA ASN A 190 6.06 11.95 -6.95
C ASN A 190 5.60 12.44 -8.33
N SER A 191 6.42 12.25 -9.36
CA SER A 191 6.09 12.61 -10.74
C SER A 191 5.06 11.66 -11.35
N TRP A 192 5.13 10.38 -11.01
CA TRP A 192 4.21 9.37 -11.51
C TRP A 192 2.77 9.60 -11.05
N ILE A 193 2.57 9.90 -9.76
CA ILE A 193 1.24 10.20 -9.23
C ILE A 193 0.63 11.49 -9.79
N THR A 194 1.43 12.35 -10.42
CA THR A 194 0.96 13.56 -11.14
C THR A 194 0.75 13.32 -12.64
N GLY A 195 1.02 12.10 -13.13
CA GLY A 195 0.73 11.68 -14.52
C GLY A 195 1.96 11.47 -15.41
N GLU A 196 3.18 11.67 -14.92
CA GLU A 196 4.39 11.38 -15.71
C GLU A 196 4.61 9.86 -15.83
N LYS A 197 4.72 9.36 -17.05
CA LYS A 197 4.99 7.93 -17.29
C LYS A 197 6.51 7.65 -17.20
N PRO A 198 6.92 6.43 -16.80
CA PRO A 198 8.31 6.00 -16.89
C PRO A 198 8.91 6.27 -18.27
N TYR A 199 10.14 6.79 -18.29
CA TYR A 199 10.88 7.07 -19.52
C TYR A 199 12.31 6.52 -19.43
N VAL A 200 12.91 6.28 -20.59
CA VAL A 200 14.24 5.65 -20.66
C VAL A 200 15.29 6.65 -20.17
N ARG A 201 16.06 6.27 -19.17
CA ARG A 201 17.23 7.01 -18.70
C ARG A 201 18.49 6.27 -19.16
N LYS A 202 19.33 6.96 -19.92
CA LYS A 202 20.65 6.49 -20.37
C LYS A 202 21.70 6.74 -19.29
#